data_AF-A0A5Q4F2P2-F1
#
_entry.id   AF-A0A5Q4F2P2-F1
#
_cell.length_a   1.000
_cell.length_b   1.000
_cell.length_c   1.000
_cell.angle_alpha   90.00
_cell.angle_beta   90.00
_cell.angle_gamma   90.00
#
_symmetry.space_group_name_H-M   'P 1'
#
loop_
_entity.id
_entity.type
_entity.pdbx_description
1 polymer ?
#
loop_
_entity_poly.entity_id
_entity_poly.type
_entity_poly.pdbx_seq_one_letter_code
_entity_poly.pdbx_strand_id
1 'polypeptide(L)'
;MTTRLLMSAGLAVLLAACADPLGTPPPEPELGTDASTAEPVDQFLARLASHCGQAFEGQIIANTPPLDNDPFIGERLVMHVRECSPEEVRVPFHVGDDHSRTWILTRTDGGLRLKHDHRKPDGSDDAVTMYGGETTSPGTPERQAFPVGEFSIELFQREDLPASVTNVWAMEIEPGQRFLYELAREAEGRLFQVEFDLTTPVAIPPTPWGHPPLPGDGDR
;
A
#
# COMPACT_ATOMS: atom_id res chain seq x y z
N MET A 1 -92.82 -48.02 -6.78
CA MET A 1 -92.22 -49.15 -6.04
C MET A 1 -91.05 -48.59 -5.25
N THR A 2 -91.35 -48.09 -4.04
CA THR A 2 -91.12 -48.76 -2.73
C THR A 2 -89.69 -48.61 -2.21
N THR A 3 -89.52 -47.54 -1.42
CA THR A 3 -89.02 -47.54 -0.03
C THR A 3 -87.98 -48.60 0.37
N ARG A 4 -86.81 -48.16 0.85
CA ARG A 4 -86.34 -48.54 2.20
C ARG A 4 -85.28 -47.57 2.74
N LEU A 5 -85.69 -46.99 3.86
CA LEU A 5 -84.94 -46.28 4.89
C LEU A 5 -83.91 -47.24 5.53
N LEU A 6 -82.72 -46.77 5.88
CA LEU A 6 -81.92 -47.29 6.98
C LEU A 6 -80.97 -46.19 7.49
N MET A 7 -81.32 -45.66 8.66
CA MET A 7 -80.42 -44.92 9.56
C MET A 7 -79.24 -45.83 9.95
N SER A 8 -78.05 -45.25 10.08
CA SER A 8 -76.99 -45.81 10.91
C SER A 8 -76.16 -44.68 11.50
N ALA A 9 -75.92 -44.85 12.80
CA ALA A 9 -75.43 -43.87 13.73
C ALA A 9 -73.90 -43.74 13.69
N GLY A 10 -73.45 -42.52 13.95
CA GLY A 10 -72.40 -42.19 14.92
C GLY A 10 -71.01 -42.79 14.73
N LEU A 11 -70.04 -41.91 14.45
CA LEU A 11 -68.83 -41.85 15.27
C LEU A 11 -68.21 -40.46 15.17
N ALA A 12 -68.30 -39.69 16.26
CA ALA A 12 -67.57 -38.44 16.42
C ALA A 12 -66.11 -38.77 16.74
N VAL A 13 -65.19 -38.43 15.84
CA VAL A 13 -63.75 -38.47 16.09
C VAL A 13 -63.30 -37.03 16.34
N LEU A 14 -63.01 -36.73 17.60
CA LEU A 14 -62.28 -35.53 18.02
C LEU A 14 -60.79 -35.75 17.71
N LEU A 15 -60.30 -35.15 16.62
CA LEU A 15 -58.87 -35.03 16.38
C LEU A 15 -58.39 -33.71 17.01
N ALA A 16 -57.67 -33.87 18.11
CA ALA A 16 -56.96 -32.81 18.80
C ALA A 16 -55.91 -32.17 17.88
N ALA A 17 -55.85 -30.84 17.92
CA ALA A 17 -54.80 -30.04 17.31
C ALA A 17 -53.47 -30.28 18.05
N CYS A 18 -52.45 -30.72 17.32
CA CYS A 18 -51.06 -30.47 17.69
C CYS A 18 -50.60 -29.28 16.86
N ALA A 19 -50.60 -28.09 17.46
CA ALA A 19 -49.79 -26.98 16.97
C ALA A 19 -48.37 -27.26 17.43
N ASP A 20 -47.44 -27.49 16.50
CA ASP A 20 -46.01 -27.48 16.78
C ASP A 20 -45.60 -26.06 17.20
N PRO A 21 -45.16 -25.81 18.44
CA PRO A 21 -44.40 -24.62 18.73
C PRO A 21 -42.96 -24.87 18.26
N LEU A 22 -42.33 -23.85 17.71
CA LEU A 22 -40.89 -23.78 17.35
C LEU A 22 -40.54 -24.24 15.92
N GLY A 23 -41.16 -23.62 14.92
CA GLY A 23 -40.47 -23.39 13.65
C GLY A 23 -39.46 -22.26 13.83
N THR A 24 -38.18 -22.59 13.95
CA THR A 24 -37.09 -21.61 13.86
C THR A 24 -37.17 -20.94 12.48
N PRO A 25 -37.28 -19.60 12.38
CA PRO A 25 -37.20 -18.95 11.07
C PRO A 25 -35.84 -19.27 10.43
N PRO A 26 -35.78 -19.47 9.10
CA PRO A 26 -34.50 -19.62 8.41
C PRO A 26 -33.62 -18.39 8.72
N PRO A 27 -32.29 -18.56 8.86
CA PRO A 27 -31.42 -17.40 9.03
C PRO A 27 -31.65 -16.47 7.84
N GLU A 28 -31.94 -15.20 8.14
CA GLU A 28 -31.94 -14.15 7.12
C GLU A 28 -30.58 -14.17 6.41
N PRO A 29 -30.54 -13.92 5.09
CA PRO A 29 -29.27 -13.81 4.39
C PRO A 29 -28.50 -12.67 5.06
N GLU A 30 -27.39 -13.02 5.73
CA GLU A 30 -26.46 -12.02 6.24
C GLU A 30 -25.98 -11.23 5.02
N LEU A 31 -26.45 -9.99 4.95
CA LEU A 31 -26.03 -9.02 3.96
C LEU A 31 -24.51 -8.94 4.04
N GLY A 32 -23.87 -9.52 3.03
CA GLY A 32 -22.42 -9.51 2.88
C GLY A 32 -21.92 -8.09 3.08
N THR A 33 -20.91 -7.96 3.94
CA THR A 33 -20.29 -6.70 4.29
C THR A 33 -19.91 -5.93 3.04
N ASP A 34 -20.51 -4.75 2.94
CA ASP A 34 -20.41 -3.78 1.85
C ASP A 34 -18.97 -3.59 1.36
N ALA A 35 -18.79 -3.58 0.04
CA ALA A 35 -17.52 -3.26 -0.62
C ALA A 35 -17.17 -1.75 -0.57
N SER A 36 -17.47 -1.05 0.53
CA SER A 36 -17.45 0.42 0.59
C SER A 36 -17.04 1.06 1.94
N THR A 37 -16.08 0.47 2.67
CA THR A 37 -15.39 1.16 3.79
C THR A 37 -13.90 0.82 3.86
N ALA A 38 -13.20 0.77 2.72
CA ALA A 38 -11.74 0.58 2.73
C ALA A 38 -11.05 1.77 3.43
N GLU A 39 -10.14 1.51 4.36
CA GLU A 39 -9.40 2.57 5.05
C GLU A 39 -8.59 3.40 4.04
N PRO A 40 -8.32 4.70 4.30
CA PRO A 40 -7.57 5.54 3.37
C PRO A 40 -6.20 4.94 2.98
N VAL A 41 -5.53 4.28 3.93
CA VAL A 41 -4.28 3.54 3.69
C VAL A 41 -4.43 2.39 2.69
N ASP A 42 -5.55 1.66 2.74
CA ASP A 42 -5.82 0.55 1.82
C ASP A 42 -6.08 1.08 0.42
N GLN A 43 -6.82 2.20 0.32
CA GLN A 43 -7.06 2.87 -0.96
C GLN A 43 -5.76 3.42 -1.56
N PHE A 44 -4.90 4.04 -0.76
CA PHE A 44 -3.59 4.51 -1.20
C PHE A 44 -2.74 3.36 -1.73
N LEU A 45 -2.61 2.27 -0.97
CA LEU A 45 -1.81 1.11 -1.35
C LEU A 45 -2.37 0.45 -2.62
N ALA A 46 -3.69 0.33 -2.75
CA ALA A 46 -4.35 -0.21 -3.93
C ALA A 46 -4.13 0.65 -5.18
N ARG A 47 -4.16 1.99 -5.04
CA ARG A 47 -3.85 2.92 -6.15
C ARG A 47 -2.41 2.73 -6.61
N LEU A 48 -1.46 2.64 -5.69
CA LEU A 48 -0.06 2.40 -6.03
C LEU A 48 0.12 1.01 -6.70
N ALA A 49 -0.47 -0.03 -6.12
CA ALA A 49 -0.42 -1.40 -6.64
C ALA A 49 -1.10 -1.55 -8.02
N SER A 50 -2.01 -0.65 -8.39
CA SER A 50 -2.63 -0.67 -9.73
C SER A 50 -1.62 -0.45 -10.87
N HIS A 51 -0.42 0.04 -10.54
CA HIS A 51 0.69 0.26 -11.45
C HIS A 51 1.72 -0.87 -11.45
N CYS A 52 1.42 -2.04 -10.88
CA CYS A 52 2.38 -3.13 -10.76
C CYS A 52 2.99 -3.53 -12.11
N GLY A 53 4.31 -3.68 -12.14
CA GLY A 53 5.14 -3.95 -13.33
C GLY A 53 5.39 -2.73 -14.22
N GLN A 54 4.90 -1.53 -13.88
CA GLN A 54 5.11 -0.31 -14.66
C GLN A 54 6.21 0.55 -14.06
N ALA A 55 6.93 1.28 -14.92
CA ALA A 55 7.93 2.26 -14.55
C ALA A 55 7.57 3.64 -15.09
N PHE A 56 7.96 4.69 -14.37
CA PHE A 56 7.63 6.07 -14.68
C PHE A 56 8.83 6.97 -14.44
N GLU A 57 9.04 7.92 -15.34
CA GLU A 57 10.10 8.91 -15.24
C GLU A 57 9.65 10.07 -14.36
N GLY A 58 10.59 10.63 -13.60
CA GLY A 58 10.33 11.71 -12.67
C GLY A 58 11.29 12.87 -12.76
N GLN A 59 10.96 13.93 -12.04
CA GLN A 59 11.68 15.19 -11.98
C GLN A 59 11.66 15.76 -10.55
N ILE A 60 12.72 16.46 -10.19
CA ILE A 60 12.81 17.16 -8.91
C ILE A 60 11.96 18.44 -9.01
N ILE A 61 10.93 18.56 -8.16
CA ILE A 61 10.08 19.76 -8.11
C ILE A 61 10.41 20.66 -6.90
N ALA A 62 11.08 20.12 -5.88
CA ALA A 62 11.62 20.89 -4.76
C ALA A 62 12.95 20.29 -4.27
N ASN A 63 13.94 21.15 -4.05
CA ASN A 63 15.21 20.78 -3.41
C ASN A 63 15.78 21.99 -2.68
N THR A 64 15.23 22.25 -1.49
CA THR A 64 15.52 23.47 -0.72
C THR A 64 15.94 23.11 0.70
N PRO A 65 17.05 23.64 1.23
CA PRO A 65 18.13 24.25 0.44
C PRO A 65 18.74 23.20 -0.51
N PRO A 66 19.34 23.62 -1.64
CA PRO A 66 20.09 22.71 -2.48
C PRO A 66 21.28 22.13 -1.72
N LEU A 67 21.62 20.88 -2.02
CA LEU A 67 22.81 20.22 -1.48
C LEU A 67 23.97 20.34 -2.48
N ASP A 68 25.18 20.52 -1.97
CA ASP A 68 26.39 20.40 -2.78
C ASP A 68 26.57 18.93 -3.20
N ASN A 69 26.86 18.68 -4.48
CA ASN A 69 26.99 17.34 -5.07
C ASN A 69 25.77 16.44 -4.84
N ASP A 70 24.58 16.99 -4.99
CA ASP A 70 23.32 16.24 -4.89
C ASP A 70 23.28 15.11 -5.95
N PRO A 71 23.17 13.83 -5.53
CA PRO A 71 23.27 12.68 -6.43
C PRO A 71 22.08 12.54 -7.38
N PHE A 72 21.01 13.33 -7.19
CA PHE A 72 19.83 13.30 -8.06
C PHE A 72 19.90 14.34 -9.19
N ILE A 73 20.75 15.37 -9.04
CA ILE A 73 20.81 16.48 -10.01
C ILE A 73 21.51 16.05 -11.29
N GLY A 74 20.81 16.20 -12.42
CA GLY A 74 21.33 15.85 -13.74
C GLY A 74 21.16 14.37 -14.11
N GLU A 75 20.62 13.57 -13.18
CA GLU A 75 20.37 12.14 -13.38
C GLU A 75 18.95 11.87 -13.88
N ARG A 76 18.80 10.77 -14.61
CA ARG A 76 17.48 10.26 -15.01
C ARG A 76 16.84 9.56 -13.81
N LEU A 77 15.64 10.00 -13.43
CA LEU A 77 14.94 9.51 -12.24
C LEU A 77 13.80 8.57 -12.67
N VAL A 78 13.81 7.31 -12.25
CA VAL A 78 12.78 6.34 -12.64
C VAL A 78 12.29 5.57 -11.42
N MET A 79 10.99 5.66 -11.13
CA MET A 79 10.33 4.73 -10.21
C MET A 79 9.84 3.50 -10.97
N HIS A 80 9.92 2.33 -10.36
CA HIS A 80 9.36 1.09 -10.89
C HIS A 80 8.48 0.47 -9.82
N VAL A 81 7.17 0.34 -10.03
CA VAL A 81 6.29 -0.36 -9.10
C VAL A 81 6.43 -1.86 -9.37
N ARG A 82 7.39 -2.51 -8.72
CA ARG A 82 7.94 -3.79 -9.20
C ARG A 82 7.24 -5.02 -8.65
N GLU A 83 7.00 -5.06 -7.34
CA GLU A 83 6.40 -6.22 -6.66
C GLU A 83 5.22 -5.75 -5.83
N CYS A 84 4.07 -6.42 -5.98
CA CYS A 84 2.84 -6.04 -5.30
C CYS A 84 2.15 -7.28 -4.75
N SER A 85 1.83 -7.25 -3.46
CA SER A 85 0.88 -8.13 -2.80
C SER A 85 -0.22 -7.27 -2.15
N PRO A 86 -1.29 -7.88 -1.61
CA PRO A 86 -2.30 -7.12 -0.86
C PRO A 86 -1.72 -6.34 0.33
N GLU A 87 -0.63 -6.84 0.93
CA GLU A 87 -0.02 -6.28 2.14
C GLU A 87 1.26 -5.49 1.88
N GLU A 88 1.87 -5.58 0.70
CA GLU A 88 3.17 -4.98 0.47
C GLU A 88 3.39 -4.56 -0.99
N VAL A 89 3.95 -3.36 -1.18
CA VAL A 89 4.40 -2.87 -2.48
C VAL A 89 5.87 -2.47 -2.40
N ARG A 90 6.70 -3.00 -3.30
CA ARG A 90 8.11 -2.62 -3.46
C ARG A 90 8.29 -1.77 -4.71
N VAL A 91 8.87 -0.60 -4.52
CA VAL A 91 9.09 0.40 -5.57
C VAL A 91 10.57 0.76 -5.65
N PRO A 92 11.36 0.08 -6.49
CA PRO A 92 12.70 0.54 -6.85
C PRO A 92 12.70 1.97 -7.39
N PHE A 93 13.68 2.75 -6.94
CA PHE A 93 13.93 4.11 -7.40
C PHE A 93 15.35 4.21 -7.97
N HIS A 94 15.42 4.29 -9.29
CA HIS A 94 16.65 4.33 -10.06
C HIS A 94 17.05 5.78 -10.33
N VAL A 95 18.34 6.08 -10.14
CA VAL A 95 18.93 7.41 -10.33
C VAL A 95 20.13 7.25 -11.24
N GLY A 96 19.93 7.47 -12.54
CA GLY A 96 20.92 7.08 -13.55
C GLY A 96 21.27 5.59 -13.43
N ASP A 97 22.56 5.29 -13.27
CA ASP A 97 23.09 3.93 -13.09
C ASP A 97 23.06 3.44 -11.63
N ASP A 98 22.61 4.28 -10.69
CA ASP A 98 22.42 3.88 -9.30
C ASP A 98 21.08 3.17 -9.14
N HIS A 99 21.14 1.89 -8.76
CA HIS A 99 19.99 1.01 -8.56
C HIS A 99 19.91 0.49 -7.12
N SER A 100 20.45 1.27 -6.18
CA SER A 100 20.56 0.89 -4.76
C SER A 100 19.25 0.95 -3.97
N ARG A 101 18.25 1.71 -4.43
CA ARG A 101 17.14 2.17 -3.58
C ARG A 101 15.84 1.46 -3.91
N THR A 102 15.19 0.90 -2.90
CA THR A 102 13.82 0.39 -3.00
C THR A 102 12.99 0.94 -1.85
N TRP A 103 11.87 1.59 -2.17
CA TRP A 103 10.84 1.89 -1.18
C TRP A 103 9.98 0.65 -0.95
N ILE A 104 9.79 0.26 0.31
CA ILE A 104 8.94 -0.85 0.71
C ILE A 104 7.80 -0.28 1.55
N LEU A 105 6.59 -0.31 1.01
CA LEU A 105 5.38 0.03 1.74
C LEU A 105 4.72 -1.26 2.23
N THR A 106 4.60 -1.42 3.54
CA THR A 106 3.94 -2.58 4.17
C THR A 106 2.69 -2.12 4.91
N ARG A 107 1.56 -2.80 4.68
CA ARG A 107 0.36 -2.68 5.50
C ARG A 107 0.60 -3.30 6.87
N THR A 108 0.37 -2.51 7.92
CA THR A 108 0.44 -2.94 9.32
C THR A 108 -0.95 -2.88 9.94
N ASP A 109 -1.16 -3.41 11.15
CA ASP A 109 -2.44 -3.27 11.85
C ASP A 109 -2.80 -1.80 12.13
N GLY A 110 -1.79 -0.94 12.31
CA GLY A 110 -1.93 0.48 12.67
C GLY A 110 -1.94 1.46 11.49
N GLY A 111 -1.67 1.02 10.26
CA GLY A 111 -1.61 1.88 9.08
C GLY A 111 -0.62 1.37 8.04
N LEU A 112 0.25 2.23 7.52
CA LEU A 112 1.34 1.86 6.61
C LEU A 112 2.69 2.11 7.24
N ARG A 113 3.64 1.23 6.92
CA ARG A 113 5.06 1.40 7.19
C ARG A 113 5.80 1.63 5.90
N LEU A 114 6.65 2.66 5.88
CA LEU A 114 7.62 2.90 4.81
C LEU A 114 9.01 2.48 5.29
N LYS A 115 9.71 1.71 4.45
CA LYS A 115 11.13 1.38 4.61
C LYS A 115 11.90 1.70 3.32
N HIS A 116 13.13 2.17 3.47
CA HIS A 116 14.08 2.40 2.39
C HIS A 116 15.12 1.29 2.44
N ASP A 117 15.02 0.32 1.56
CA ASP A 117 16.04 -0.71 1.37
C ASP A 117 17.13 -0.14 0.46
N HIS A 118 18.33 0.04 1.03
CA HIS A 118 19.53 0.49 0.34
C HIS A 118 20.54 -0.66 0.24
N ARG A 119 20.99 -0.92 -1.00
CA ARG A 119 21.93 -1.99 -1.34
C ARG A 119 23.17 -1.44 -2.03
N LYS A 120 24.29 -2.11 -1.84
CA LYS A 120 25.53 -1.87 -2.61
C LYS A 120 25.44 -2.53 -3.99
N PRO A 121 26.33 -2.18 -4.95
CA PRO A 121 26.35 -2.81 -6.27
C PRO A 121 26.50 -4.34 -6.28
N ASP A 122 27.11 -4.91 -5.24
CA ASP A 122 27.24 -6.35 -5.05
C ASP A 122 25.98 -7.02 -4.44
N GLY A 123 24.97 -6.22 -4.12
CA GLY A 123 23.69 -6.63 -3.53
C GLY A 123 23.68 -6.75 -2.00
N SER A 124 24.82 -6.56 -1.33
CA SER A 124 24.87 -6.53 0.13
C SER A 124 24.25 -5.24 0.70
N ASP A 125 23.89 -5.28 1.98
CA ASP A 125 23.28 -4.14 2.66
C ASP A 125 24.23 -2.92 2.71
N ASP A 126 23.66 -1.74 2.46
CA ASP A 126 24.29 -0.48 2.86
C ASP A 126 24.27 -0.33 4.40
N ALA A 127 25.20 0.44 4.96
CA ALA A 127 25.21 0.70 6.41
C ALA A 127 23.93 1.43 6.86
N VAL A 128 23.37 2.28 6.00
CA VAL A 128 22.16 3.06 6.22
C VAL A 128 21.03 2.49 5.36
N THR A 129 20.51 1.33 5.76
CA THR A 129 19.39 0.64 5.10
C THR A 129 18.24 0.36 6.06
N MET A 130 17.07 0.03 5.53
CA MET A 130 15.83 -0.29 6.25
C MET A 130 15.37 0.81 7.22
N TYR A 131 15.76 2.06 6.94
CA TYR A 131 15.25 3.23 7.64
C TYR A 131 13.90 3.66 7.08
N GLY A 132 13.15 4.42 7.85
CA GLY A 132 11.81 4.90 7.49
C GLY A 132 10.94 5.14 8.72
N GLY A 133 9.64 4.95 8.57
CA GLY A 133 8.64 5.33 9.57
C GLY A 133 7.31 4.64 9.37
N GLU A 134 6.37 4.95 10.25
CA GLU A 134 4.98 4.47 10.19
C GLU A 134 4.04 5.67 10.17
N THR A 135 2.88 5.48 9.54
CA THR A 135 1.81 6.48 9.56
C THR A 135 1.31 6.68 10.98
N THR A 136 1.14 7.93 11.41
CA THR A 136 0.60 8.30 12.74
C THR A 136 -0.88 8.70 12.70
N SER A 137 -1.47 8.71 11.51
CA SER A 137 -2.90 8.96 11.27
C SER A 137 -3.34 8.19 10.03
N PRO A 138 -4.66 8.06 9.76
CA PRO A 138 -5.14 7.38 8.55
C PRO A 138 -4.67 8.02 7.23
N GLY A 139 -4.25 9.30 7.24
CA GLY A 139 -3.92 10.04 6.02
C GLY A 139 -5.14 10.24 5.11
N THR A 140 -4.90 10.28 3.81
CA THR A 140 -5.96 10.23 2.78
C THR A 140 -5.66 9.14 1.76
N PRO A 141 -6.64 8.76 0.92
CA PRO A 141 -6.37 7.87 -0.21
C PRO A 141 -5.31 8.42 -1.18
N GLU A 142 -5.07 9.73 -1.18
CA GLU A 142 -4.10 10.42 -2.02
C GLU A 142 -2.74 10.61 -1.34
N ARG A 143 -2.66 10.78 -0.01
CA ARG A 143 -1.42 11.13 0.70
C ARG A 143 -1.23 10.36 2.00
N GLN A 144 -0.01 9.86 2.19
CA GLN A 144 0.44 9.21 3.41
C GLN A 144 1.74 9.84 3.88
N ALA A 145 1.90 10.01 5.20
CA ALA A 145 3.07 10.62 5.82
C ALA A 145 3.66 9.69 6.88
N PHE A 146 4.98 9.63 6.94
CA PHE A 146 5.76 8.69 7.73
C PHE A 146 6.81 9.48 8.52
N PRO A 147 6.50 9.95 9.73
CA PRO A 147 7.51 10.46 10.64
C PRO A 147 8.54 9.39 10.94
N VAL A 148 9.80 9.79 11.11
CA VAL A 148 10.90 8.88 11.38
C VAL A 148 10.66 8.02 12.62
N GLY A 149 10.79 6.70 12.44
CA GLY A 149 10.58 5.71 13.50
C GLY A 149 11.82 5.53 14.38
N GLU A 150 11.62 4.92 15.55
CA GLU A 150 12.66 4.70 16.57
C GLU A 150 13.89 3.97 16.03
N PHE A 151 13.70 2.85 15.31
CA PHE A 151 14.80 2.13 14.64
C PHE A 151 15.66 3.06 13.76
N SER A 152 15.00 3.94 13.01
CA SER A 152 15.68 4.86 12.09
C SER A 152 16.44 5.94 12.86
N ILE A 153 15.90 6.43 13.97
CA ILE A 153 16.58 7.39 14.85
C ILE A 153 17.86 6.75 15.41
N GLU A 154 17.79 5.54 15.93
CA GLU A 154 18.97 4.83 16.47
C GLU A 154 20.02 4.57 15.39
N LEU A 155 19.58 4.15 14.20
CA LEU A 155 20.45 3.97 13.03
C LEU A 155 21.14 5.28 12.65
N PHE A 156 20.39 6.37 12.48
CA PHE A 156 20.96 7.66 12.09
C PHE A 156 21.91 8.23 13.16
N GLN A 157 21.64 8.02 14.44
CA GLN A 157 22.58 8.41 15.51
C GLN A 157 23.88 7.60 15.45
N ARG A 158 23.79 6.29 15.19
CA ARG A 158 24.96 5.42 15.07
C ARG A 158 25.83 5.77 13.87
N GLU A 159 25.21 6.11 12.75
CA GLU A 159 25.89 6.41 11.48
C GLU A 159 26.21 7.91 11.30
N ASP A 160 26.16 8.71 12.37
CA ASP A 160 26.50 10.14 12.40
C ASP A 160 25.66 11.02 11.43
N LEU A 161 24.36 10.73 11.38
CA LEU A 161 23.35 11.45 10.58
C LEU A 161 22.31 12.15 11.47
N PRO A 162 22.71 13.02 12.42
CA PRO A 162 21.81 13.58 13.43
C PRO A 162 20.67 14.42 12.83
N ALA A 163 20.88 15.04 11.67
CA ALA A 163 19.83 15.82 11.00
C ALA A 163 18.71 14.95 10.43
N SER A 164 18.87 13.62 10.34
CA SER A 164 17.86 12.70 9.82
C SER A 164 16.87 12.20 10.88
N VAL A 165 17.13 12.49 12.17
CA VAL A 165 16.26 12.07 13.30
C VAL A 165 14.96 12.88 13.38
N THR A 166 14.80 13.88 12.51
CA THR A 166 13.60 14.72 12.36
C THR A 166 12.91 14.51 11.01
N ASN A 167 13.36 13.53 10.21
CA ASN A 167 12.77 13.26 8.90
C ASN A 167 11.28 12.96 9.00
N VAL A 168 10.52 13.57 8.11
CA VAL A 168 9.17 13.15 7.76
C VAL A 168 9.18 12.86 6.27
N TRP A 169 8.89 11.61 5.91
CA TRP A 169 8.63 11.26 4.52
C TRP A 169 7.16 11.39 4.21
N ALA A 170 6.82 11.69 2.97
CA ALA A 170 5.45 11.56 2.50
C ALA A 170 5.43 11.01 1.08
N MET A 171 4.33 10.36 0.74
CA MET A 171 4.06 9.91 -0.61
C MET A 171 2.66 10.34 -1.01
N GLU A 172 2.52 10.85 -2.23
CA GLU A 172 1.24 11.17 -2.83
C GLU A 172 1.00 10.36 -4.09
N ILE A 173 -0.25 9.99 -4.34
CA ILE A 173 -0.70 9.42 -5.60
C ILE A 173 -1.98 10.10 -6.05
N GLU A 174 -1.90 10.74 -7.21
CA GLU A 174 -3.03 11.30 -7.93
C GLU A 174 -3.35 10.36 -9.10
N PRO A 175 -4.44 9.58 -9.03
CA PRO A 175 -4.72 8.53 -10.00
C PRO A 175 -4.72 9.05 -11.45
N GLY A 176 -3.91 8.40 -12.30
CA GLY A 176 -3.78 8.75 -13.71
C GLY A 176 -3.12 10.11 -13.97
N GLN A 177 -2.40 10.67 -12.99
CA GLN A 177 -1.65 11.92 -13.16
C GLN A 177 -0.20 11.76 -12.68
N ARG A 178 0.01 11.63 -11.37
CA ARG A 178 1.37 11.66 -10.79
C ARG A 178 1.50 10.86 -9.51
N PHE A 179 2.73 10.42 -9.25
CA PHE A 179 3.19 9.96 -7.94
C PHE A 179 4.23 10.95 -7.43
N LEU A 180 4.21 11.28 -6.14
CA LEU A 180 5.19 12.18 -5.54
C LEU A 180 5.82 11.51 -4.32
N TYR A 181 7.15 11.59 -4.24
CA TYR A 181 7.92 11.27 -3.06
C TYR A 181 8.41 12.57 -2.42
N GLU A 182 8.33 12.66 -1.09
CA GLU A 182 8.75 13.81 -0.31
C GLU A 182 9.66 13.40 0.85
N LEU A 183 10.69 14.21 1.10
CA LEU A 183 11.43 14.24 2.35
C LEU A 183 11.41 15.67 2.90
N ALA A 184 10.82 15.85 4.08
CA ALA A 184 10.79 17.10 4.81
C ALA A 184 11.56 17.00 6.13
N ARG A 185 12.24 18.09 6.49
CA ARG A 185 12.76 18.35 7.85
C ARG A 185 12.47 19.80 8.20
N GLU A 186 11.40 20.01 8.96
CA GLU A 186 10.84 21.35 9.19
C GLU A 186 11.80 22.26 9.95
N ALA A 187 12.47 21.75 10.99
CA ALA A 187 13.37 22.54 11.82
C ALA A 187 14.57 23.10 11.03
N GLU A 188 15.05 22.35 10.05
CA GLU A 188 16.15 22.69 9.15
C GLU A 188 15.68 23.38 7.86
N GLY A 189 14.36 23.48 7.64
CA GLY A 189 13.77 24.03 6.43
C GLY A 189 14.05 23.20 5.17
N ARG A 190 14.36 21.91 5.31
CA ARG A 190 14.66 21.01 4.19
C ARG A 190 13.38 20.47 3.57
N LEU A 191 13.21 20.62 2.25
CA LEU A 191 12.15 20.00 1.45
C LEU A 191 12.72 19.41 0.16
N PHE A 192 12.59 18.10 -0.02
CA PHE A 192 12.93 17.37 -1.25
C PHE A 192 11.66 16.78 -1.80
N GLN A 193 11.39 16.98 -3.09
CA GLN A 193 10.27 16.35 -3.76
C GLN A 193 10.66 15.89 -5.14
N VAL A 194 10.33 14.64 -5.46
CA VAL A 194 10.43 14.06 -6.81
C VAL A 194 9.02 13.67 -7.24
N GLU A 195 8.61 14.18 -8.39
CA GLU A 195 7.33 13.87 -9.02
C GLU A 195 7.55 12.96 -10.23
N PHE A 196 6.76 11.91 -10.34
CA PHE A 196 6.79 10.94 -11.43
C PHE A 196 5.49 11.00 -12.23
N ASP A 197 5.60 11.06 -13.56
CA ASP A 197 4.45 11.15 -14.48
C ASP A 197 3.81 9.77 -14.68
N LEU A 198 2.63 9.54 -14.07
CA LEU A 198 1.91 8.27 -14.19
C LEU A 198 1.12 8.15 -15.51
N THR A 199 1.08 9.20 -16.33
CA THR A 199 0.36 9.17 -17.62
C THR A 199 1.14 8.45 -18.72
N THR A 200 2.47 8.40 -18.59
CA THR A 200 3.37 7.91 -19.63
C THR A 200 4.35 6.88 -19.05
N PRO A 201 4.01 5.57 -19.10
CA PRO A 201 4.94 4.52 -18.71
C PRO A 201 6.22 4.56 -19.56
N VAL A 202 7.36 4.33 -18.95
CA VAL A 202 8.67 4.20 -19.61
C VAL A 202 9.15 2.74 -19.61
N ALA A 203 10.26 2.47 -20.30
CA ALA A 203 10.90 1.17 -20.26
C ALA A 203 11.29 0.79 -18.82
N ILE A 204 11.06 -0.47 -18.47
CA ILE A 204 11.38 -1.00 -17.14
C ILE A 204 12.91 -0.96 -16.95
N PRO A 205 13.41 -0.40 -15.84
CA PRO A 205 14.84 -0.33 -15.55
C PRO A 205 15.44 -1.72 -15.25
N PRO A 206 16.77 -1.86 -15.16
CA PRO A 206 17.41 -3.09 -14.74
C PRO A 206 16.98 -3.55 -13.35
N THR A 207 17.22 -4.82 -13.03
CA THR A 207 16.97 -5.35 -11.68
C THR A 207 17.68 -4.49 -10.62
N PRO A 208 16.98 -3.99 -9.57
CA PRO A 208 17.61 -3.27 -8.47
C PRO A 208 18.62 -4.15 -7.75
N TRP A 209 19.69 -3.54 -7.24
CA TRP A 209 20.75 -4.31 -6.56
C TRP A 209 20.20 -5.06 -5.35
N GLY A 210 20.70 -6.27 -5.09
CA GLY A 210 20.26 -7.09 -3.95
C GLY A 210 18.93 -7.84 -4.15
N HIS A 211 18.24 -7.66 -5.28
CA HIS A 211 17.01 -8.39 -5.60
C HIS A 211 17.22 -9.45 -6.70
N PRO A 212 16.47 -10.56 -6.68
CA PRO A 212 16.49 -11.52 -7.78
C PRO A 212 15.85 -10.91 -9.03
N PRO A 213 16.33 -11.22 -10.25
CA PRO A 213 15.69 -10.78 -11.49
C PRO A 213 14.25 -11.27 -11.59
N LEU A 214 13.35 -10.42 -12.10
CA LEU A 214 11.97 -10.77 -12.42
C LEU A 214 11.72 -10.68 -13.93
N PRO A 215 10.74 -11.44 -14.47
CA PRO A 215 10.35 -11.29 -15.87
C PRO A 215 9.96 -9.85 -16.18
N GLY A 216 10.59 -9.26 -17.20
CA GLY A 216 10.32 -7.89 -17.62
C GLY A 216 11.25 -6.83 -17.04
N ASP A 217 12.11 -7.17 -16.07
CA ASP A 217 13.24 -6.28 -15.72
C ASP A 217 14.08 -6.01 -16.99
N GLY A 218 14.53 -4.77 -17.16
CA GLY A 218 15.39 -4.41 -18.28
C GLY A 218 16.73 -5.18 -18.25
N ASP A 219 17.30 -5.43 -19.42
CA ASP A 219 18.68 -5.91 -19.51
C ASP A 219 19.63 -4.84 -18.93
N ARG A 220 20.71 -5.28 -18.25
CA ARG A 220 21.78 -4.40 -17.75
C ARG A 220 22.54 -3.71 -18.87
#